data_AF-A0A0D7AET3-F1
#
_entry.id   AF-A0A0D7AET3-F1
#
_cell.length_a   1.000
_cell.length_b   1.000
_cell.length_c   1.000
_cell.angle_alpha   90.00
_cell.angle_beta   90.00
_cell.angle_gamma   90.00
#
_symmetry.space_group_name_H-M   'P 1'
#
loop_
_entity.id
_entity.type
_entity.pdbx_description
1 polymer ?
#
loop_
_entity_poly.entity_id
_entity_poly.type
_entity_poly.pdbx_seq_one_letter_code
_entity_poly.pdbx_strand_id
1 'polypeptide(L)' 'VYLQCHIVETNAYEILLGRPFFALTTCITNTHSHQDETITITDPNSHKRLTLPTYSRGE' A
#
# COMPACT_ATOMS: atom_id res chain seq x y z
N VAL A 1 13.54 0.70 -9.10
CA VAL A 1 12.70 1.77 -8.51
C VAL A 1 13.42 2.25 -7.27
N TYR A 2 13.62 3.55 -7.11
CA TYR A 2 14.09 4.13 -5.85
C TYR A 2 12.88 4.61 -5.07
N LEU A 3 12.80 4.23 -3.80
CA LEU A 3 11.70 4.57 -2.91
C LEU A 3 12.25 5.45 -1.80
N GLN A 4 11.66 6.64 -1.66
CA GLN A 4 11.92 7.49 -0.51
C GLN A 4 10.94 7.10 0.59
N CYS A 5 11.43 6.49 1.66
CA CYS A 5 10.67 6.19 2.86
C CYS A 5 11.11 7.09 4.01
N HIS A 6 10.17 7.37 4.91
CA HIS A 6 10.45 8.04 6.18
C HIS A 6 10.12 7.06 7.30
N ILE A 7 11.09 6.79 8.17
CA ILE A 7 10.95 5.88 9.30
C ILE A 7 10.76 6.75 10.54
N VAL A 8 9.73 6.44 11.32
CA VAL A 8 9.36 7.18 12.54
C VAL A 8 9.19 6.17 13.66
N GLU A 9 9.66 6.48 14.87
CA GLU A 9 9.70 5.53 16.00
C GLU A 9 8.32 5.28 16.65
N THR A 10 7.39 6.23 16.56
CA THR A 10 6.05 6.15 17.16
C THR A 10 5.01 6.59 16.15
N ASN A 11 4.18 5.65 15.68
CA ASN A 11 3.20 5.92 14.63
C ASN A 11 1.84 5.29 14.95
N ALA A 12 0.78 5.96 14.49
CA ALA A 12 -0.58 5.43 14.50
C ALA A 12 -0.81 4.32 13.45
N TYR A 13 0.13 4.13 12.52
CA TYR A 13 0.02 3.19 11.41
C TYR A 13 1.36 2.48 11.18
N GLU A 14 1.32 1.20 10.82
CA GLU A 14 2.53 0.43 10.50
C GLU A 14 3.22 0.96 9.24
N ILE A 15 2.45 1.30 8.20
CA ILE A 15 2.95 1.85 6.93
C ILE A 15 1.92 2.85 6.37
N LEU A 16 2.38 4.05 6.00
CA LEU A 16 1.58 5.02 5.25
C LEU A 16 2.08 5.11 3.81
N LEU A 17 1.25 4.67 2.87
CA LEU A 17 1.56 4.72 1.45
C LEU A 17 1.06 6.03 0.84
N GLY A 18 1.99 6.87 0.38
CA GLY A 18 1.67 8.11 -0.33
C GLY A 18 1.34 7.88 -1.81
N ARG A 19 0.72 8.87 -2.44
CA ARG A 19 0.43 8.89 -3.90
C ARG A 19 1.62 8.55 -4.81
N PRO A 20 2.87 8.95 -4.51
CA PRO A 20 4.02 8.55 -5.33
C PRO A 20 4.22 7.02 -5.36
N PHE A 21 3.90 6.33 -4.27
CA PHE A 21 3.98 4.88 -4.19
C PHE A 21 2.95 4.23 -5.14
N PHE A 22 1.72 4.75 -5.17
CA PHE A 22 0.67 4.32 -6.10
C PHE A 22 0.98 4.62 -7.57
N ALA A 23 1.79 5.65 -7.85
CA ALA A 23 2.20 5.99 -9.21
C ALA A 23 3.40 5.15 -9.69
N LEU A 24 4.34 4.85 -8.80
CA LEU A 24 5.57 4.12 -9.12
C LEU A 24 5.39 2.60 -9.10
N THR A 25 4.52 2.11 -8.22
CA THR A 25 4.10 0.71 -8.18
C THR A 25 2.72 0.65 -8.80
N THR A 26 2.46 -0.28 -9.72
CA THR A 26 1.14 -0.45 -10.34
C THR A 26 0.17 -1.00 -9.30
N CYS A 27 -0.26 -0.09 -8.43
CA CYS A 27 -0.94 -0.39 -7.20
C CYS A 27 -2.44 -0.33 -7.42
N ILE A 28 -3.13 -1.41 -7.05
CA ILE A 28 -4.55 -1.59 -7.27
C ILE A 28 -5.20 -1.81 -5.92
N THR A 29 -6.20 -0.99 -5.60
CA THR A 29 -7.04 -1.18 -4.43
C THR A 29 -8.30 -1.94 -4.83
N ASN A 30 -8.56 -3.06 -4.18
CA ASN A 30 -9.75 -3.86 -4.37
C ASN A 30 -10.61 -3.79 -3.12
N THR A 31 -11.75 -3.12 -3.24
CA THR A 31 -12.77 -3.10 -2.20
C THR A 31 -13.68 -4.30 -2.39
N HIS A 32 -13.67 -5.25 -1.46
CA HIS A 32 -14.60 -6.37 -1.47
C HIS A 32 -15.93 -5.97 -0.81
N SER A 33 -17.03 -6.63 -1.19
CA SER A 33 -18.38 -6.37 -0.69
C SER A 33 -18.53 -6.50 0.84
N HIS A 34 -17.57 -7.13 1.50
CA HIS A 34 -17.51 -7.35 2.95
C HIS A 34 -16.71 -6.27 3.71
N GLN A 35 -16.42 -5.12 3.10
CA GLN A 35 -15.61 -4.02 3.67
C GLN A 35 -14.13 -4.34 3.87
N ASP A 36 -13.70 -5.57 3.59
CA ASP A 36 -12.30 -5.91 3.47
C ASP A 36 -11.73 -5.26 2.21
N GLU A 37 -11.01 -4.16 2.40
CA GLU A 37 -10.25 -3.52 1.34
C GLU A 37 -8.84 -4.13 1.31
N THR A 38 -8.37 -4.45 0.11
CA THR A 38 -7.01 -4.97 -0.09
C THR A 38 -6.25 -4.08 -1.05
N ILE A 39 -4.96 -3.94 -0.80
CA ILE A 39 -4.03 -3.23 -1.66
C ILE A 39 -3.07 -4.23 -2.29
N THR A 40 -3.00 -4.24 -3.62
CA THR A 40 -2.04 -5.04 -4.37
C THR A 40 -0.97 -4.13 -4.94
N ILE A 41 0.28 -4.36 -4.55
CA ILE A 41 1.46 -3.62 -4.99
C ILE A 41 2.21 -4.50 -5.99
N THR A 42 2.47 -3.98 -7.17
CA THR A 42 3.26 -4.66 -8.20
C THR A 42 4.56 -3.89 -8.42
N ASP A 43 5.71 -4.56 -8.26
CA ASP A 43 7.01 -4.01 -8.64
C ASP A 43 7.13 -4.00 -10.17
N PRO A 44 7.26 -2.82 -10.82
CA PRO A 44 7.37 -2.75 -12.28
C PRO A 44 8.66 -3.39 -12.82
N ASN A 45 9.69 -3.55 -11.99
CA ASN A 45 10.98 -4.09 -12.43
C ASN A 45 11.02 -5.62 -12.42
N SER A 46 10.51 -6.25 -11.34
CA SER A 46 10.54 -7.71 -11.19
C SER A 46 9.20 -8.39 -11.45
N HIS A 47 8.12 -7.62 -11.63
CA HIS A 47 6.73 -8.08 -11.73
C HIS A 47 6.22 -8.86 -10.51
N LYS A 48 6.96 -8.86 -9.40
CA LYS A 48 6.49 -9.44 -8.14
C LYS A 48 5.30 -8.66 -7.62
N ARG A 49 4.35 -9.38 -7.02
CA ARG A 49 3.12 -8.83 -6.47
C ARG A 49 3.01 -9.16 -5.00
N LEU A 50 2.52 -8.19 -4.23
CA LEU A 50 2.21 -8.32 -2.82
C LEU A 50 0.79 -7.79 -2.61
N THR A 51 -0.08 -8.59 -1.99
CA THR A 51 -1.44 -8.17 -1.64
C THR A 51 -1.56 -8.14 -0.12
N LEU A 52 -2.01 -7.00 0.41
CA LEU A 52 -2.14 -6.74 1.84
C LEU A 52 -3.57 -6.30 2.14
N PRO A 53 -4.15 -6.69 3.29
CA PRO A 53 -5.37 -6.06 3.77
C PRO A 53 -5.09 -4.62 4.19
N THR A 54 -6.08 -3.73 4.06
CA THR A 54 -6.03 -2.36 4.57
C THR A 54 -7.04 -2.16 5.69
N TYR A 55 -6.70 -1.30 6.64
CA TYR A 55 -7.63 -0.90 7.69
C TYR A 55 -8.71 0.04 7.14
N SER A 56 -9.89 -0.04 7.74
CA SER A 56 -10.96 0.91 7.45
C SER A 56 -10.53 2.32 7.84
N ARG A 57 -10.91 3.32 7.04
CA ARG A 57 -10.61 4.72 7.35
C ARG A 57 -11.28 5.11 8.68
N GLY A 58 -10.48 5.34 9.71
CA GLY A 58 -10.95 5.80 11.03
C GLY A 58 -10.89 4.75 12.14
N GLU A 59 -10.35 3.56 11.87
CA GLU A 59 -9.90 2.62 12.91
C GLU A 59 -8.49 2.91 13.41
#